data_AF-A0A8S8Z0A2-F1
#
_entry.id   AF-A0A8S8Z0A2-F1
#
_cell.length_a   1.000
_cell.length_b   1.000
_cell.length_c   1.000
_cell.angle_alpha   90.00
_cell.angle_beta   90.00
_cell.angle_gamma   90.00
#
_symmetry.space_group_name_H-M   'P 1'
#
loop_
_entity.id
_entity.type
_entity.pdbx_description
1 polymer ?
#
loop_
_entity_poly.entity_id
_entity_poly.type
_entity_poly.pdbx_seq_one_letter_code
_entity_poly.pdbx_strand_id
1 'polypeptide(L)'
;MALNHNQYAVLAITATLCLAGFYTIIDAGLSTTESGGFEDATGDIEAGEDAHIGGEDFDQDGLPDRMEQTLYGTDWRDADTDDDGLDDGWEIANGLDPLDNGEPDFSEIPFTPPDNEEETGEQNETFPNPDNGP
;
A
#
# COMPACT_ATOMS: atom_id res chain seq x y z
N MET A 1 -48.44 -46.74 11.46
CA MET A 1 -47.92 -47.04 12.80
C MET A 1 -47.57 -45.73 13.46
N ALA A 2 -48.25 -45.35 14.55
CA ALA A 2 -47.94 -44.11 15.26
C ALA A 2 -46.59 -44.28 15.98
N LEU A 3 -45.73 -43.27 15.91
CA LEU A 3 -44.46 -43.26 16.61
C LEU A 3 -44.70 -43.08 18.12
N ASN A 4 -43.81 -43.62 18.96
CA ASN A 4 -43.84 -43.28 20.38
C ASN A 4 -43.40 -41.82 20.58
N HIS A 5 -43.80 -41.17 21.68
CA HIS A 5 -43.39 -39.79 22.01
C HIS A 5 -41.88 -39.57 21.88
N ASN A 6 -41.06 -40.53 22.32
CA ASN A 6 -39.61 -40.43 22.22
C ASN A 6 -39.12 -40.46 20.76
N GLN A 7 -39.80 -41.21 19.89
CA GLN A 7 -39.47 -41.27 18.46
C GLN A 7 -39.91 -40.00 17.72
N TYR A 8 -41.04 -39.38 18.11
CA TYR A 8 -41.43 -38.06 17.62
C TYR A 8 -40.42 -36.98 18.02
N ALA A 9 -39.90 -37.03 19.24
CA ALA A 9 -38.88 -36.07 19.70
C ALA A 9 -37.57 -36.21 18.89
N VAL A 10 -37.09 -37.44 18.68
CA VAL A 10 -35.88 -37.69 17.89
C VAL A 10 -36.07 -37.26 16.43
N LEU A 11 -37.24 -37.54 15.84
CA LEU A 11 -37.55 -37.13 14.47
C LEU A 11 -37.64 -35.60 14.32
N ALA A 12 -38.22 -34.92 15.30
CA ALA A 12 -38.29 -33.46 15.31
C ALA A 12 -36.90 -32.81 15.40
N ILE A 13 -36.03 -33.31 16.29
CA ILE A 13 -34.66 -32.78 16.48
C ILE A 13 -33.79 -33.05 15.26
N THR A 14 -33.86 -34.25 14.69
CA THR A 14 -33.08 -34.59 13.49
C THR A 14 -33.53 -33.77 12.28
N ALA A 15 -34.84 -33.56 12.11
CA ALA A 15 -35.36 -32.71 11.05
C ALA A 15 -34.93 -31.24 11.19
N THR A 16 -34.95 -30.68 12.40
CA THR A 16 -34.51 -29.29 12.62
C THR A 16 -33.00 -29.12 12.43
N LEU A 17 -32.19 -30.08 12.87
CA LEU A 17 -30.73 -30.05 12.65
C LEU A 17 -30.38 -30.14 11.16
N CYS A 18 -31.04 -31.03 10.41
CA CYS A 18 -30.84 -31.12 8.96
C CYS A 18 -31.26 -29.82 8.26
N LEU A 19 -32.43 -29.28 8.59
CA LEU A 19 -32.93 -28.04 7.99
C LEU A 19 -32.02 -26.85 8.29
N ALA A 20 -31.56 -26.72 9.55
CA ALA A 20 -30.64 -25.65 9.95
C ALA A 20 -29.30 -25.77 9.21
N GLY A 21 -28.74 -26.98 9.08
CA GLY A 21 -27.49 -27.20 8.34
C GLY A 21 -27.60 -26.91 6.84
N PHE A 22 -28.73 -27.26 6.20
CA PHE A 22 -28.97 -26.89 4.80
C PHE A 22 -29.13 -25.38 4.64
N TYR A 23 -29.84 -24.70 5.55
CA TYR A 23 -30.01 -23.25 5.50
C TYR A 23 -28.68 -22.52 5.62
N THR A 24 -27.80 -22.92 6.56
CA THR A 24 -26.50 -22.25 6.74
C THR A 24 -25.56 -22.45 5.56
N ILE A 25 -25.57 -23.62 4.91
CA ILE A 25 -24.72 -23.91 3.74
C ILE A 25 -25.21 -23.15 2.51
N ILE A 26 -26.53 -23.12 2.27
CA ILE A 26 -27.10 -22.42 1.11
C ILE A 26 -26.96 -20.90 1.29
N ASP A 27 -27.18 -20.37 2.50
CA ASP A 27 -27.02 -18.93 2.77
C ASP A 27 -25.56 -18.49 2.56
N ALA A 28 -24.60 -19.24 3.11
CA ALA A 28 -23.18 -18.98 2.89
C ALA A 28 -22.78 -19.14 1.41
N GLY A 29 -23.29 -20.17 0.72
CA GLY A 29 -22.96 -20.43 -0.68
C GLY A 29 -23.61 -19.45 -1.67
N LEU A 30 -24.80 -18.95 -1.37
CA LEU A 30 -25.51 -17.97 -2.19
C LEU A 30 -24.97 -16.55 -1.96
N SER A 31 -24.56 -16.23 -0.72
CA SER A 31 -23.91 -14.94 -0.42
C SER A 31 -22.56 -14.77 -1.12
N THR A 32 -21.89 -15.86 -1.50
CA THR A 32 -20.60 -15.82 -2.22
C THR A 32 -20.72 -16.08 -3.72
N THR A 33 -21.92 -16.41 -4.22
CA THR A 33 -22.14 -16.72 -5.64
C THR A 33 -22.79 -15.53 -6.32
N GLU A 34 -22.29 -15.17 -7.51
CA GLU A 34 -22.80 -14.15 -8.43
C GLU A 34 -24.32 -14.16 -8.69
N SER A 35 -25.03 -15.26 -8.38
CA SER A 35 -26.49 -15.37 -8.48
C SER A 35 -27.26 -14.76 -7.30
N GLY A 36 -26.56 -14.23 -6.28
CA GLY A 36 -27.14 -13.65 -5.06
C GLY A 36 -27.75 -12.26 -5.22
N GLY A 37 -27.71 -11.66 -6.43
CA GLY A 37 -28.28 -10.33 -6.67
C GLY A 37 -27.58 -9.21 -5.92
N PHE A 38 -26.30 -9.41 -5.58
CA PHE A 38 -25.41 -8.32 -5.22
C PHE A 38 -24.77 -7.85 -6.52
N GLU A 39 -25.26 -6.74 -7.08
CA GLU A 39 -24.49 -5.97 -8.05
C GLU A 39 -23.17 -5.56 -7.39
N ASP A 40 -22.06 -5.76 -8.11
CA ASP A 40 -20.75 -5.32 -7.64
C ASP A 40 -20.77 -3.81 -7.38
N ALA A 41 -20.38 -3.40 -6.18
CA ALA A 41 -20.44 -2.00 -5.75
C ALA A 41 -19.51 -1.07 -6.58
N THR A 42 -18.65 -1.66 -7.42
CA THR A 42 -17.82 -0.97 -8.41
C THR A 42 -18.65 -0.22 -9.47
N GLY A 43 -19.90 -0.63 -9.73
CA GLY A 43 -20.75 0.02 -10.74
C GLY A 43 -21.28 1.40 -10.36
N ASP A 44 -21.39 1.68 -9.05
CA ASP A 44 -21.96 2.94 -8.52
C ASP A 44 -20.89 3.97 -8.14
N ILE A 45 -19.62 3.57 -8.18
CA ILE A 45 -18.50 4.50 -8.13
C ILE A 45 -18.36 5.02 -9.56
N GLU A 46 -19.04 6.12 -9.88
CA GLU A 46 -18.52 7.05 -10.87
C GLU A 46 -17.20 7.59 -10.31
N ALA A 47 -16.18 6.77 -10.44
CA ALA A 47 -14.81 7.18 -10.42
C ALA A 47 -14.75 8.24 -11.52
N GLY A 48 -14.86 9.52 -11.15
CA GLY A 48 -14.22 10.55 -11.97
C GLY A 48 -12.81 10.05 -12.27
N GLU A 49 -12.26 10.40 -13.43
CA GLU A 49 -10.96 9.93 -13.96
C GLU A 49 -9.75 10.00 -12.98
N ASP A 50 -9.95 10.45 -11.74
CA ASP A 50 -9.00 10.56 -10.62
C ASP A 50 -9.31 9.65 -9.41
N ALA A 51 -10.19 8.65 -9.52
CA ALA A 51 -10.45 7.76 -8.39
C ALA A 51 -9.32 6.74 -8.24
N HIS A 52 -8.55 6.91 -7.18
CA HIS A 52 -7.57 5.96 -6.66
C HIS A 52 -8.25 4.61 -6.34
N ILE A 53 -8.27 3.70 -7.31
CA ILE A 53 -8.71 2.33 -7.08
C ILE A 53 -7.53 1.64 -6.43
N GLY A 54 -7.51 1.57 -5.10
CA GLY A 54 -6.34 1.12 -4.32
C GLY A 54 -5.90 -0.35 -4.49
N GLY A 55 -6.32 -1.02 -5.56
CA GLY A 55 -5.80 -2.30 -6.03
C GLY A 55 -5.53 -2.34 -7.56
N GLU A 56 -5.66 -1.22 -8.27
CA GLU A 56 -5.12 -1.05 -9.62
C GLU A 56 -3.68 -0.53 -9.53
N ASP A 57 -2.99 -0.63 -10.66
CA ASP A 57 -1.61 -0.21 -10.94
C ASP A 57 -1.74 0.64 -12.22
N PHE A 58 -1.85 1.95 -12.03
CA PHE A 58 -2.32 2.87 -13.07
C PHE A 58 -1.23 3.16 -14.11
N ASP A 59 0.02 3.32 -13.69
CA ASP A 59 1.20 3.55 -14.53
C ASP A 59 1.89 2.26 -15.00
N GLN A 60 1.50 1.09 -14.44
CA GLN A 60 1.94 -0.24 -14.85
C GLN A 60 3.42 -0.52 -14.56
N ASP A 61 3.95 0.08 -13.50
CA ASP A 61 5.32 -0.08 -13.03
C ASP A 61 5.50 -1.36 -12.17
N GLY A 62 4.39 -1.99 -11.77
CA GLY A 62 4.33 -3.20 -10.95
C GLY A 62 4.08 -2.95 -9.47
N LEU A 63 3.82 -1.71 -9.06
CA LEU A 63 3.33 -1.32 -7.74
C LEU A 63 1.83 -0.99 -7.81
N PRO A 64 1.04 -1.46 -6.83
CA PRO A 64 -0.35 -1.02 -6.75
C PRO A 64 -0.40 0.43 -6.22
N ASP A 65 -1.27 1.27 -6.78
CA ASP A 65 -1.39 2.71 -6.48
C ASP A 65 -1.38 2.99 -4.96
N ARG A 66 -2.08 2.14 -4.20
CA ARG A 66 -2.20 2.30 -2.75
C ARG A 66 -0.86 2.13 -2.04
N MET A 67 -0.01 1.22 -2.48
CA MET A 67 1.32 1.05 -1.88
C MET A 67 2.20 2.25 -2.19
N GLU A 68 2.16 2.74 -3.41
CA GLU A 68 2.87 3.95 -3.83
C GLU A 68 2.53 5.13 -2.92
N GLN A 69 1.23 5.47 -2.78
CA GLN A 69 0.84 6.61 -1.93
C GLN A 69 1.05 6.39 -0.43
N THR A 70 0.88 5.15 0.08
CA THR A 70 0.85 4.92 1.55
C THR A 70 2.16 4.44 2.16
N LEU A 71 3.02 3.78 1.37
CA LEU A 71 4.23 3.15 1.86
C LEU A 71 5.49 3.81 1.30
N TYR A 72 5.51 4.13 0.01
CA TYR A 72 6.72 4.57 -0.68
C TYR A 72 6.77 6.09 -0.93
N GLY A 73 5.60 6.72 -1.07
CA GLY A 73 5.48 8.14 -1.37
C GLY A 73 5.69 8.49 -2.85
N THR A 74 5.64 7.50 -3.74
CA THR A 74 5.76 7.65 -5.20
C THR A 74 4.44 8.13 -5.83
N ASP A 75 4.51 8.70 -7.04
CA ASP A 75 3.33 9.16 -7.77
C ASP A 75 2.73 8.03 -8.60
N TRP A 76 1.61 7.48 -8.14
CA TRP A 76 0.78 6.47 -8.82
C TRP A 76 0.33 6.77 -10.27
N ARG A 77 0.72 7.91 -10.86
CA ARG A 77 0.48 8.22 -12.26
C ARG A 77 1.76 8.24 -13.09
N ASP A 78 2.90 8.00 -12.46
CA ASP A 78 4.23 8.12 -13.04
C ASP A 78 5.06 6.92 -12.63
N ALA A 79 5.44 6.12 -13.63
CA ALA A 79 6.17 4.89 -13.38
C ALA A 79 7.59 5.13 -12.84
N ASP A 80 8.13 6.34 -12.98
CA ASP A 80 9.49 6.76 -12.61
C ASP A 80 9.37 8.11 -11.89
N THR A 81 9.15 8.11 -10.58
CA THR A 81 8.77 9.31 -9.82
C THR A 81 9.91 10.34 -9.76
N ASP A 82 11.16 9.92 -9.83
CA ASP A 82 12.34 10.80 -9.74
C ASP A 82 13.02 11.10 -11.09
N ASP A 83 12.44 10.59 -12.19
CA ASP A 83 12.84 10.80 -13.58
C ASP A 83 14.28 10.31 -13.88
N ASP A 84 14.75 9.25 -13.22
CA ASP A 84 16.10 8.71 -13.39
C ASP A 84 16.23 7.64 -14.51
N GLY A 85 15.08 7.18 -15.01
CA GLY A 85 14.92 6.16 -16.04
C GLY A 85 14.74 4.74 -15.52
N LEU A 86 14.53 4.56 -14.21
CA LEU A 86 14.17 3.32 -13.57
C LEU A 86 12.75 3.40 -13.04
N ASP A 87 11.97 2.33 -13.25
CA ASP A 87 10.61 2.30 -12.74
C ASP A 87 10.62 2.14 -11.20
N ASP A 88 9.75 2.85 -10.47
CA ASP A 88 9.67 2.86 -9.00
C ASP A 88 9.56 1.42 -8.45
N GLY A 89 8.73 0.59 -9.08
CA GLY A 89 8.56 -0.84 -8.77
C GLY A 89 9.82 -1.67 -8.94
N TRP A 90 10.64 -1.34 -9.94
CA TRP A 90 11.94 -1.99 -10.13
C TRP A 90 12.92 -1.59 -9.02
N GLU A 91 12.95 -0.31 -8.66
CA GLU A 91 13.83 0.21 -7.63
C GLU A 91 13.53 -0.38 -6.26
N ILE A 92 12.25 -0.41 -5.88
CA ILE A 92 11.78 -1.03 -4.63
C ILE A 92 12.12 -2.52 -4.60
N ALA A 93 11.99 -3.23 -5.71
CA ALA A 93 12.37 -4.64 -5.80
C ALA A 93 13.88 -4.87 -5.65
N ASN A 94 14.71 -3.89 -6.01
CA ASN A 94 16.17 -3.92 -5.88
C ASN A 94 16.68 -3.23 -4.59
N GLY A 95 15.79 -2.62 -3.80
CA GLY A 95 16.13 -1.93 -2.56
C GLY A 95 16.79 -0.57 -2.76
N LEU A 96 16.51 0.08 -3.89
CA LEU A 96 16.84 1.48 -4.16
C LEU A 96 15.72 2.39 -3.61
N ASP A 97 15.94 3.71 -3.67
CA ASP A 97 15.00 4.72 -3.21
C ASP A 97 14.37 5.41 -4.43
N PRO A 98 13.08 5.20 -4.72
CA PRO A 98 12.40 5.70 -5.94
C PRO A 98 12.14 7.22 -5.94
N LEU A 99 12.76 7.93 -5.00
CA LEU A 99 12.67 9.38 -4.85
C LEU A 99 14.07 10.03 -4.95
N ASP A 100 15.09 9.26 -5.27
CA ASP A 100 16.50 9.65 -5.33
C ASP A 100 17.11 9.24 -6.68
N ASN A 101 17.06 10.18 -7.63
CA ASN A 101 17.61 10.05 -8.96
C ASN A 101 19.14 9.90 -9.04
N GLY A 102 19.82 9.79 -7.89
CA GLY A 102 21.25 9.56 -7.78
C GLY A 102 22.12 10.75 -8.20
N GLU A 103 21.51 11.90 -8.53
CA GLU A 103 22.23 13.14 -8.81
C GLU A 103 22.63 13.82 -7.50
N PRO A 104 23.86 14.36 -7.41
CA PRO A 104 24.27 15.11 -6.24
C PRO A 104 23.39 16.35 -6.06
N ASP A 105 22.77 16.46 -4.88
CA ASP A 105 22.02 17.65 -4.48
C ASP A 105 22.94 18.87 -4.45
N PHE A 106 22.84 19.71 -5.48
CA PHE A 106 23.48 21.01 -5.54
C PHE A 106 22.61 22.12 -4.97
N SER A 107 21.61 21.80 -4.13
CA SER A 107 20.85 22.80 -3.38
C SER A 107 21.84 23.82 -2.85
N GLU A 108 21.75 25.03 -3.40
CA GLU A 108 22.77 26.06 -3.22
C GLU A 108 23.02 26.16 -1.73
N ILE A 109 24.20 25.74 -1.26
CA ILE A 109 24.61 26.06 0.10
C ILE A 109 24.53 27.58 0.11
N PRO A 110 23.58 28.19 0.86
CA PRO A 110 23.46 29.63 0.82
C PRO A 110 24.79 30.14 1.34
N PHE A 111 25.59 30.71 0.45
CA PHE A 111 26.77 31.44 0.84
C PHE A 111 26.24 32.68 1.55
N THR A 112 25.92 32.53 2.83
CA THR A 112 25.92 33.64 3.76
C THR A 112 27.38 34.08 3.80
N PRO A 113 27.74 35.22 3.18
CA PRO A 113 29.08 35.76 3.37
C PRO A 113 29.25 35.85 4.88
N PRO A 114 30.34 35.33 5.47
CA PRO A 114 30.51 35.36 6.90
C PRO A 114 30.33 36.80 7.37
N ASP A 115 29.26 37.01 8.13
CA ASP A 115 29.01 38.20 8.89
C ASP A 115 30.33 38.52 9.58
N ASN A 116 30.84 39.73 9.33
CA ASN A 116 32.14 40.19 9.83
C ASN A 116 32.07 40.39 11.34
N GLU A 117 31.84 39.34 12.11
CA GLU A 117 31.83 39.34 13.57
C GLU A 117 32.40 38.01 14.06
N GLU A 118 33.73 37.99 14.23
CA GLU A 118 34.49 37.23 15.23
C GLU A 118 33.79 35.99 15.85
N GLU A 119 33.67 34.88 15.11
CA GLU A 119 33.38 33.57 15.71
C GLU A 119 34.64 32.70 15.71
N THR A 120 35.46 32.92 16.73
CA THR A 120 36.54 32.00 17.07
C THR A 120 35.95 30.70 17.59
N GLY A 121 36.12 29.63 16.83
CA GLY A 121 36.26 28.29 17.41
C GLY A 121 35.28 27.25 16.88
N GLU A 122 35.88 26.26 16.22
CA GLU A 122 35.47 24.86 16.24
C GLU A 122 34.49 24.39 15.16
N GLN A 123 34.88 24.54 13.90
CA GLN A 123 34.44 23.60 12.86
C GLN A 123 35.46 22.47 12.71
N ASN A 124 35.33 21.49 13.61
CA ASN A 124 35.65 20.06 13.46
C ASN A 124 36.55 19.64 12.26
N GLU A 125 37.81 20.08 12.23
CA GLU A 125 38.77 19.62 11.24
C GLU A 125 39.25 18.20 11.59
N THR A 126 38.69 17.19 10.92
CA THR A 126 39.12 15.77 11.07
C THR A 126 40.45 15.48 10.34
N PHE A 127 41.06 16.48 9.72
CA PHE A 127 42.36 16.37 9.07
C PHE A 127 43.36 17.33 9.72
N PRO A 128 44.47 16.83 10.30
CA PRO A 128 45.54 17.70 10.75
C PRO A 128 46.16 18.42 9.55
N ASN A 129 46.23 19.74 9.62
CA ASN A 129 46.83 20.58 8.59
C ASN A 129 48.32 20.22 8.39
N PRO A 130 48.74 19.78 7.18
CA PRO A 130 50.13 19.43 6.88
C PRO A 130 51.10 20.61 6.85
N ASP A 131 50.62 21.85 6.94
CA ASP A 131 51.44 23.08 6.95
C ASP A 131 51.89 23.53 8.35
N ASN A 132 51.44 22.86 9.42
CA ASN A 132 52.00 23.09 10.76
C ASN A 132 53.28 22.25 10.95
N GLY A 133 54.35 22.69 10.28
CA GLY A 133 55.72 22.32 10.63
C GLY A 133 56.08 22.78 12.05
N PRO A 134 57.12 22.19 12.67
CA PRO A 134 57.49 22.47 14.06
C PRO A 134 57.87 23.92 14.32
#